data_AF-A0A7V4JLQ6-F1
#
_entry.id   AF-A0A7V4JLQ6-F1
#
_cell.length_a   1.000
_cell.length_b   1.000
_cell.length_c   1.000
_cell.angle_alpha   90.00
_cell.angle_beta   90.00
_cell.angle_gamma   90.00
#
_symmetry.space_group_name_H-M   'P 1'
#
loop_
_entity.id
_entity.type
_entity.pdbx_description
1 polymer ?
#
loop_
_entity_poly.entity_id
_entity_poly.type
_entity_poly.pdbx_seq_one_letter_code
_entity_poly.pdbx_strand_id
1 'polypeptide(L)'
;MIDHLRVVWHQGKQFIPDVTKAEVPGIYRGRPVISTIKVDEKALEELCPTSAITTNPFHIDLGKCTFCGECAIRFPEKIHFTKDYKLFTNDRNRLLVYEGIDQPITLDPNKIRKEIRKNFGQSLKLRHISAGSDNSCEMELTASNNVQFDMSRFGIDFVASPRHADGILITGPISENMAEPLEKAYLAIPEPKIIVLAGT
;
A
#
# COMPACT_ATOMS: atom_id res chain seq x y z
N MET A 1 24.89 27.13 -19.73
CA MET A 1 25.14 25.67 -19.81
C MET A 1 25.91 25.15 -18.60
N ILE A 2 27.03 25.78 -18.21
CA ILE A 2 27.80 25.44 -17.00
C ILE A 2 26.95 25.58 -15.71
N ASP A 3 26.12 26.61 -15.62
CA ASP A 3 25.27 26.81 -14.44
C ASP A 3 24.21 25.72 -14.28
N HIS A 4 23.63 25.21 -15.38
CA HIS A 4 22.72 24.06 -15.33
C HIS A 4 23.44 22.78 -14.89
N LEU A 5 24.67 22.56 -15.35
CA LEU A 5 25.49 21.42 -14.90
C LEU A 5 25.83 21.53 -13.40
N ARG A 6 26.10 22.74 -12.89
CA ARG A 6 26.29 22.98 -11.45
C ARG A 6 25.01 22.67 -10.65
N VAL A 7 23.85 23.05 -11.17
CA VAL A 7 22.55 22.73 -10.54
C VAL A 7 22.32 21.23 -10.50
N VAL A 8 22.53 20.50 -11.61
CA VAL A 8 22.37 19.04 -11.64
C VAL A 8 23.37 18.35 -10.72
N TRP A 9 24.62 18.81 -10.68
CA TRP A 9 25.64 18.28 -9.77
C TRP A 9 25.24 18.52 -8.30
N HIS A 10 24.77 19.71 -7.97
CA HIS A 10 24.35 20.07 -6.62
C HIS A 10 23.09 19.31 -6.19
N GLN A 11 22.13 19.14 -7.10
CA GLN A 11 20.87 18.44 -6.81
C GLN A 11 21.03 16.91 -6.81
N GLY A 12 22.05 16.37 -7.48
CA GLY A 12 22.28 14.94 -7.59
C GLY A 12 21.14 14.21 -8.31
N LYS A 13 21.02 12.91 -8.05
CA LYS A 13 19.88 12.11 -8.53
C LYS A 13 18.70 12.33 -7.58
N GLN A 14 17.68 13.03 -8.07
CA GLN A 14 16.43 13.28 -7.34
C GLN A 14 15.37 12.21 -7.60
N PHE A 15 15.75 10.97 -7.87
CA PHE A 15 14.81 9.86 -8.04
C PHE A 15 15.35 8.59 -7.40
N ILE A 16 14.46 7.66 -7.05
CA ILE A 16 14.82 6.36 -6.52
C ILE A 16 15.16 5.43 -7.70
N PRO A 17 16.44 5.04 -7.88
CA PRO A 17 16.85 4.30 -9.07
C PRO A 17 16.18 2.92 -9.18
N ASP A 18 16.03 2.24 -8.04
CA ASP A 18 15.34 0.96 -7.95
C ASP A 18 14.42 0.98 -6.72
N VAL A 19 13.11 1.18 -6.95
CA VAL A 19 12.11 1.19 -5.88
C VAL A 19 11.90 -0.18 -5.24
N THR A 20 12.42 -1.25 -5.87
CA THR A 20 12.34 -2.61 -5.32
C THR A 20 13.45 -2.92 -4.33
N LYS A 21 14.52 -2.11 -4.31
CA LYS A 21 15.67 -2.24 -3.41
C LYS A 21 15.88 -1.01 -2.52
N ALA A 22 15.00 -0.03 -2.60
CA ALA A 22 15.07 1.18 -1.81
C ALA A 22 14.98 0.84 -0.32
N GLU A 23 15.79 1.49 0.50
CA GLU A 23 15.63 1.45 1.95
C GLU A 23 14.99 2.76 2.40
N VAL A 24 13.97 2.66 3.26
CA VAL A 24 13.27 3.85 3.74
C VAL A 24 14.15 4.60 4.75
N PRO A 25 14.45 5.88 4.53
CA PRO A 25 15.25 6.67 5.46
C PRO A 25 14.47 6.97 6.75
N GLY A 26 15.21 7.20 7.84
CA GLY A 26 14.62 7.64 9.12
C GLY A 26 13.82 6.57 9.86
N ILE A 27 12.85 7.04 10.65
CA ILE A 27 11.93 6.20 11.44
C ILE A 27 10.74 5.87 10.53
N TYR A 28 10.64 4.61 10.12
CA TYR A 28 9.53 4.09 9.34
C TYR A 28 8.87 2.93 10.08
N ARG A 29 7.55 2.80 9.95
CA ARG A 29 6.77 1.75 10.57
C ARG A 29 6.31 0.75 9.52
N GLY A 30 7.21 -0.14 9.14
CA GLY A 30 6.96 -1.21 8.17
C GLY A 30 6.38 -2.46 8.83
N ARG A 31 6.86 -3.63 8.43
CA ARG A 31 6.45 -4.91 9.02
C ARG A 31 6.80 -4.94 10.51
N PRO A 32 5.86 -5.26 11.41
CA PRO A 32 6.18 -5.49 12.81
C PRO A 32 6.88 -6.85 12.98
N VAL A 33 7.75 -6.92 13.98
CA VAL A 33 8.31 -8.18 14.48
C VAL A 33 7.93 -8.29 15.95
N ILE A 34 7.42 -9.47 16.31
CA ILE A 34 6.89 -9.76 17.64
C ILE A 34 7.84 -10.74 18.33
N SER A 35 8.47 -10.31 19.42
CA SER A 35 9.36 -11.16 20.21
C SER A 35 8.58 -12.16 21.07
N THR A 36 9.24 -13.22 21.52
CA THR A 36 8.65 -14.23 22.43
C THR A 36 8.63 -13.81 23.90
N ILE A 37 9.04 -12.56 24.20
CA ILE A 37 9.08 -12.05 25.58
C ILE A 37 7.65 -11.98 26.14
N LYS A 38 7.44 -12.44 27.36
CA LYS A 38 6.13 -12.35 28.00
C LYS A 38 5.92 -10.98 28.61
N VAL A 39 4.81 -10.35 28.24
CA VAL A 39 4.36 -9.03 28.69
C VAL A 39 2.87 -9.10 29.00
N ASP A 40 2.29 -8.00 29.48
CA ASP A 40 0.84 -7.89 29.64
C ASP A 40 0.14 -7.84 28.27
N GLU A 41 -0.20 -9.01 27.74
CA GLU A 41 -0.84 -9.18 26.44
C GLU A 41 -2.25 -8.55 26.41
N LYS A 42 -2.97 -8.51 27.53
CA LYS A 42 -4.30 -7.87 27.61
C LYS A 42 -4.20 -6.37 27.45
N ALA A 43 -3.25 -5.75 28.15
CA ALA A 43 -3.00 -4.33 28.00
C ALA A 43 -2.60 -3.96 26.55
N LEU A 44 -1.90 -4.84 25.84
CA LEU A 44 -1.60 -4.66 24.41
C LEU A 44 -2.84 -4.73 23.52
N GLU A 45 -3.73 -5.68 23.78
CA GLU A 45 -4.99 -5.84 23.04
C GLU A 45 -5.89 -4.61 23.19
N GLU A 46 -6.06 -4.13 24.43
CA GLU A 46 -6.87 -2.94 24.76
C GLU A 46 -6.27 -1.63 24.21
N LEU A 47 -4.96 -1.57 24.02
CA LEU A 47 -4.27 -0.41 23.48
C LEU A 47 -4.55 -0.19 21.98
N CYS A 48 -4.94 -1.23 21.25
CA CYS A 48 -5.09 -1.16 19.80
C CYS A 48 -6.44 -0.54 19.40
N PRO A 49 -6.45 0.68 18.81
CA PRO A 49 -7.71 1.36 18.47
C PRO A 49 -8.51 0.67 17.37
N THR A 50 -7.88 -0.21 16.58
CA THR A 50 -8.51 -0.93 15.48
C THR A 50 -8.71 -2.42 15.74
N SER A 51 -8.48 -2.88 16.97
CA SER A 51 -8.57 -4.30 17.35
C SER A 51 -7.76 -5.21 16.41
N ALA A 52 -6.57 -4.75 16.01
CA ALA A 52 -5.64 -5.47 15.15
C ALA A 52 -4.78 -6.47 15.94
N ILE A 53 -4.69 -6.34 17.27
CA ILE A 53 -3.93 -7.24 18.13
C ILE A 53 -4.88 -8.29 18.68
N THR A 54 -4.48 -9.56 18.67
CA THR A 54 -5.20 -10.66 19.29
C THR A 54 -4.20 -11.48 20.08
N THR A 55 -4.60 -12.02 21.24
CA THR A 55 -3.70 -12.60 22.24
C THR A 55 -3.66 -14.14 22.23
N ASN A 56 -4.65 -14.81 21.64
CA ASN A 56 -4.68 -16.28 21.56
C ASN A 56 -5.12 -16.80 20.17
N PRO A 57 -4.17 -17.17 19.29
CA PRO A 57 -2.73 -16.98 19.40
C PRO A 57 -2.32 -15.50 19.27
N PHE A 58 -1.18 -15.12 19.89
CA PHE A 58 -0.70 -13.74 19.82
C PHE A 58 -0.28 -13.36 18.39
N HIS A 59 -1.00 -12.42 17.78
CA HIS A 59 -0.68 -11.90 16.44
C HIS A 59 -1.15 -10.46 16.24
N ILE A 60 -0.52 -9.80 15.26
CA ILE A 60 -0.95 -8.51 14.73
C ILE A 60 -1.52 -8.73 13.34
N ASP A 61 -2.77 -8.33 13.15
CA ASP A 61 -3.49 -8.33 11.89
C ASP A 61 -3.23 -7.05 11.10
N LEU A 62 -2.33 -7.12 10.12
CA LEU A 62 -1.98 -5.98 9.27
C LEU A 62 -3.11 -5.53 8.36
N GLY A 63 -4.16 -6.35 8.18
CA GLY A 63 -5.38 -5.92 7.48
C GLY A 63 -6.23 -4.93 8.28
N LYS A 64 -5.96 -4.77 9.58
CA LYS A 64 -6.63 -3.81 10.48
C LYS A 64 -5.68 -2.77 11.05
N CYS A 65 -4.38 -3.03 11.05
CA CYS A 65 -3.39 -2.16 11.68
C CYS A 65 -3.25 -0.84 10.93
N THR A 66 -3.32 0.28 11.65
CA THR A 66 -3.11 1.63 11.11
C THR A 66 -1.69 2.16 11.31
N PHE A 67 -0.76 1.31 11.78
CA PHE A 67 0.65 1.66 12.02
C PHE A 67 0.84 2.88 12.97
N CYS A 68 -0.09 3.07 13.93
CA CYS A 68 -0.02 4.15 14.92
C CYS A 68 1.22 4.06 15.83
N GLY A 69 1.78 2.86 16.00
CA GLY A 69 3.03 2.62 16.74
C GLY A 69 2.89 2.56 18.26
N GLU A 70 1.69 2.82 18.80
CA GLU A 70 1.47 2.90 20.25
C GLU A 70 1.86 1.61 20.98
N CYS A 71 1.59 0.45 20.38
CA CYS A 71 1.99 -0.85 20.90
C CYS A 71 3.51 -1.02 21.03
N ALA A 72 4.28 -0.53 20.06
CA ALA A 72 5.74 -0.59 20.09
C ALA A 72 6.33 0.47 21.04
N ILE A 73 5.67 1.62 21.22
CA ILE A 73 6.10 2.64 22.18
C ILE A 73 5.90 2.13 23.61
N ARG A 74 4.75 1.51 23.89
CA ARG A 74 4.41 1.04 25.23
C ARG A 74 5.12 -0.26 25.61
N PHE A 75 5.35 -1.14 24.65
CA PHE A 75 6.02 -2.44 24.85
C PHE A 75 7.18 -2.63 23.85
N PRO A 76 8.26 -1.84 23.97
CA PRO A 76 9.36 -1.81 23.00
C PRO A 76 10.15 -3.12 22.92
N GLU A 77 10.17 -3.91 24.00
CA GLU A 77 10.81 -5.23 24.01
C GLU A 77 9.95 -6.31 23.33
N LYS A 78 8.64 -6.07 23.21
CA LYS A 78 7.68 -7.02 22.62
C LYS A 78 7.49 -6.81 21.12
N ILE A 79 7.24 -5.57 20.71
CA ILE A 79 6.89 -5.21 19.33
C ILE A 79 7.85 -4.14 18.87
N HIS A 80 8.50 -4.37 17.73
CA HIS A 80 9.23 -3.33 17.02
C HIS A 80 8.85 -3.32 15.55
N PHE A 81 8.78 -2.13 14.96
CA PHE A 81 8.52 -1.98 13.53
C PHE A 81 9.84 -1.93 12.77
N THR A 82 9.93 -2.74 11.72
CA THR A 82 11.07 -2.75 10.81
C THR A 82 10.91 -1.68 9.73
N LYS A 83 11.92 -1.52 8.88
CA LYS A 83 11.86 -0.69 7.67
C LYS A 83 11.25 -1.39 6.46
N ASP A 84 10.75 -2.62 6.64
CA ASP A 84 10.18 -3.42 5.55
C ASP A 84 8.81 -2.87 5.15
N TYR A 85 8.78 -2.13 4.04
CA TYR A 85 7.57 -1.56 3.46
C TYR A 85 6.83 -2.53 2.52
N LYS A 86 7.37 -3.73 2.27
CA LYS A 86 6.81 -4.69 1.31
C LYS A 86 5.76 -5.56 1.98
N LEU A 87 4.59 -4.96 2.22
CA LEU A 87 3.49 -5.60 2.95
C LEU A 87 2.41 -6.18 2.03
N PHE A 88 2.62 -6.13 0.72
CA PHE A 88 1.64 -6.57 -0.27
C PHE A 88 1.58 -8.11 -0.37
N THR A 89 0.37 -8.66 -0.35
CA THR A 89 0.09 -10.08 -0.53
C THR A 89 -1.30 -10.28 -1.15
N ASN A 90 -1.49 -11.39 -1.85
CA ASN A 90 -2.78 -11.88 -2.34
C ASN A 90 -3.37 -12.98 -1.44
N ASP A 91 -2.82 -13.14 -0.23
CA ASP A 91 -3.25 -14.09 0.79
C ASP A 91 -3.44 -13.39 2.14
N ARG A 92 -4.69 -13.38 2.62
CA ARG A 92 -5.11 -12.74 3.86
C ARG A 92 -4.39 -13.27 5.09
N ASN A 93 -4.03 -14.56 5.09
CA ASN A 93 -3.36 -15.18 6.23
C ASN A 93 -1.92 -14.69 6.39
N ARG A 94 -1.29 -14.21 5.30
CA ARG A 94 0.07 -13.65 5.34
C ARG A 94 0.12 -12.23 5.91
N LEU A 95 -1.04 -11.60 6.14
CA LEU A 95 -1.15 -10.34 6.87
C LEU A 95 -1.22 -10.55 8.39
N LEU A 96 -1.32 -11.79 8.86
CA LEU A 96 -1.30 -12.12 10.28
C LEU A 96 0.17 -12.36 10.69
N VAL A 97 0.74 -11.42 11.43
CA VAL A 97 2.10 -11.53 11.95
C VAL A 97 2.05 -12.15 13.33
N TYR A 98 2.63 -13.34 13.48
CA TYR A 98 2.59 -14.11 14.71
C TYR A 98 3.84 -13.90 15.57
N GLU A 99 3.68 -14.11 16.88
CA GLU A 99 4.78 -14.13 17.85
C GLU A 99 5.91 -15.08 17.42
N GLY A 100 7.16 -14.60 17.45
CA GLY A 100 8.36 -15.39 17.16
C GLY A 100 8.61 -15.70 15.69
N ILE A 101 7.72 -15.29 14.77
CA ILE A 101 7.87 -15.50 13.33
C ILE A 101 8.32 -14.20 12.66
N ASP A 102 9.60 -14.13 12.33
CA ASP A 102 10.17 -13.05 11.54
C ASP A 102 10.36 -13.49 10.08
N GLN A 103 9.33 -13.30 9.28
CA GLN A 103 9.38 -13.59 7.85
C GLN A 103 8.78 -12.43 7.04
N PRO A 104 9.37 -12.10 5.87
CA PRO A 104 8.81 -11.08 4.99
C PRO A 104 7.46 -11.53 4.43
N ILE A 105 6.57 -10.57 4.24
CA ILE A 105 5.30 -10.81 3.56
C ILE A 105 5.59 -10.96 2.07
N THR A 106 5.08 -12.03 1.48
CA THR A 106 5.33 -12.34 0.08
C THR A 106 4.02 -12.66 -0.62
N LEU A 107 4.02 -12.51 -1.94
CA LEU A 107 2.94 -12.96 -2.80
C LEU A 107 2.95 -14.49 -2.93
N ASP A 108 1.77 -15.07 -3.09
CA ASP A 108 1.63 -16.45 -3.54
C ASP A 108 1.55 -16.47 -5.07
N PRO A 109 2.60 -16.96 -5.78
CA PRO A 109 2.60 -16.99 -7.23
C PRO A 109 1.50 -17.87 -7.82
N ASN A 110 1.04 -18.89 -7.08
CA ASN A 110 0.02 -19.83 -7.55
C ASN A 110 -1.38 -19.21 -7.57
N LYS A 111 -1.62 -18.17 -6.76
CA LYS A 111 -2.88 -17.43 -6.70
C LYS A 111 -2.96 -16.29 -7.74
N ILE A 112 -1.89 -16.05 -8.50
CA ILE A 112 -1.88 -15.01 -9.54
C ILE A 112 -2.63 -15.53 -10.78
N ARG A 113 -3.73 -14.85 -11.12
CA ARG A 113 -4.54 -15.14 -12.31
C ARG A 113 -3.72 -14.90 -13.58
N LYS A 114 -3.71 -15.87 -14.51
CA LYS A 114 -2.89 -15.80 -15.73
C LYS A 114 -3.34 -14.66 -16.66
N GLU A 115 -4.62 -14.35 -16.63
CA GLU A 115 -5.28 -13.29 -17.39
C GLU A 115 -4.71 -11.92 -17.03
N ILE A 116 -4.35 -11.69 -15.76
CA ILE A 116 -3.77 -10.41 -15.32
C ILE A 116 -2.43 -10.17 -16.01
N ARG A 117 -1.56 -11.18 -16.05
CA ARG A 117 -0.27 -11.08 -16.75
C ARG A 117 -0.45 -10.96 -18.26
N LYS A 118 -1.41 -11.70 -18.84
CA LYS A 118 -1.68 -11.70 -20.28
C LYS A 118 -2.21 -10.35 -20.76
N ASN A 119 -3.15 -9.76 -20.02
CA ASN A 119 -3.88 -8.57 -20.46
C ASN A 119 -3.24 -7.26 -19.96
N PHE A 120 -2.65 -7.27 -18.75
CA PHE A 120 -2.21 -6.05 -18.05
C PHE A 120 -0.73 -6.08 -17.62
N GLY A 121 0.07 -7.03 -18.12
CA GLY A 121 1.44 -7.24 -17.65
C GLY A 121 2.47 -6.20 -18.11
N GLN A 122 2.13 -5.37 -19.09
CA GLN A 122 3.06 -4.38 -19.70
C GLN A 122 2.53 -2.95 -19.72
N SER A 123 1.20 -2.80 -19.80
CA SER A 123 0.53 -1.51 -19.78
C SER A 123 -0.77 -1.69 -19.00
N LEU A 124 -0.98 -0.84 -18.00
CA LEU A 124 -2.19 -0.80 -17.20
C LEU A 124 -2.64 0.66 -17.06
N LYS A 125 -3.72 1.02 -17.74
CA LYS A 125 -4.29 2.36 -17.68
C LYS A 125 -5.46 2.37 -16.70
N LEU A 126 -5.41 3.19 -15.68
CA LEU A 126 -6.46 3.27 -14.66
C LEU A 126 -7.22 4.58 -14.74
N ARG A 127 -8.51 4.56 -14.43
CA ARG A 127 -9.25 5.76 -14.08
C ARG A 127 -9.38 5.84 -12.57
N HIS A 128 -8.78 6.85 -11.95
CA HIS A 128 -8.99 7.14 -10.52
C HIS A 128 -10.32 7.87 -10.29
N ILE A 129 -11.13 7.42 -9.35
CA ILE A 129 -12.33 8.11 -8.90
C ILE A 129 -12.31 8.25 -7.38
N SER A 130 -12.35 9.50 -6.91
CA SER A 130 -12.57 9.81 -5.50
C SER A 130 -14.06 9.74 -5.20
N ALA A 131 -14.48 8.74 -4.44
CA ALA A 131 -15.88 8.49 -4.09
C ALA A 131 -16.18 8.94 -2.65
N GLY A 132 -15.75 10.16 -2.29
CA GLY A 132 -15.89 10.71 -0.94
C GLY A 132 -14.65 10.54 -0.05
N SER A 133 -13.45 10.52 -0.64
CA SER A 133 -12.18 10.47 0.09
C SER A 133 -11.88 11.76 0.86
N ASP A 134 -10.96 11.67 1.82
CA ASP A 134 -10.37 12.80 2.56
C ASP A 134 -9.09 13.35 1.90
N ASN A 135 -8.79 12.92 0.68
CA ASN A 135 -7.60 13.22 -0.13
C ASN A 135 -6.28 12.58 0.34
N SER A 136 -6.27 11.82 1.43
CA SER A 136 -5.04 11.17 1.90
C SER A 136 -4.49 10.17 0.87
N CYS A 137 -5.37 9.30 0.36
CA CYS A 137 -5.01 8.32 -0.67
C CYS A 137 -4.60 9.00 -1.99
N GLU A 138 -5.28 10.08 -2.38
CA GLU A 138 -4.98 10.85 -3.59
C GLU A 138 -3.60 11.53 -3.54
N MET A 139 -3.19 12.02 -2.37
CA MET A 139 -1.84 12.54 -2.16
C MET A 139 -0.79 11.46 -2.41
N GLU A 140 -1.01 10.24 -1.88
CA GLU A 140 -0.11 9.11 -2.09
C GLU A 140 -0.09 8.60 -3.54
N LEU A 141 -1.24 8.59 -4.21
CA LEU A 141 -1.32 8.28 -5.65
C LEU A 141 -0.54 9.30 -6.49
N THR A 142 -0.67 10.58 -6.15
CA THR A 142 0.08 11.65 -6.82
C THR A 142 1.57 11.53 -6.55
N ALA A 143 1.96 11.23 -5.30
CA ALA A 143 3.35 10.97 -4.95
C ALA A 143 3.90 9.75 -5.71
N SER A 144 3.12 8.67 -5.82
CA SER A 144 3.51 7.47 -6.56
C SER A 144 3.73 7.72 -8.06
N ASN A 145 3.12 8.76 -8.62
CA ASN A 145 3.30 9.17 -10.01
C ASN A 145 4.40 10.23 -10.22
N ASN A 146 5.03 10.72 -9.14
CA ASN A 146 6.10 11.71 -9.26
C ASN A 146 7.41 11.05 -9.74
N VAL A 147 8.42 11.88 -9.99
CA VAL A 147 9.73 11.43 -10.46
C VAL A 147 10.49 10.51 -9.49
N GLN A 148 10.14 10.49 -8.19
CA GLN A 148 10.81 9.66 -7.18
C GLN A 148 10.42 8.19 -7.33
N PHE A 149 9.10 7.92 -7.42
CA PHE A 149 8.56 6.57 -7.48
C PHE A 149 8.28 6.11 -8.91
N ASP A 150 7.86 7.05 -9.75
CA ASP A 150 7.66 6.90 -11.20
C ASP A 150 6.96 5.60 -11.57
N MET A 151 5.69 5.44 -11.15
CA MET A 151 4.93 4.23 -11.50
C MET A 151 4.79 4.03 -13.02
N SER A 152 4.86 5.12 -13.78
CA SER A 152 4.73 5.13 -15.24
C SER A 152 5.78 4.26 -15.93
N ARG A 153 6.99 4.16 -15.36
CA ARG A 153 8.05 3.28 -15.87
C ARG A 153 7.71 1.79 -15.82
N PHE A 154 6.72 1.41 -15.01
CA PHE A 154 6.19 0.05 -14.92
C PHE A 154 4.94 -0.16 -15.80
N GLY A 155 4.58 0.84 -16.62
CA GLY A 155 3.43 0.79 -17.53
C GLY A 155 2.09 1.17 -16.89
N ILE A 156 2.09 1.59 -15.62
CA ILE A 156 0.89 1.99 -14.89
C ILE A 156 0.69 3.50 -15.06
N ASP A 157 -0.46 3.93 -15.60
CA ASP A 157 -0.77 5.36 -15.76
C ASP A 157 -2.25 5.65 -15.49
N PHE A 158 -2.55 6.91 -15.18
CA PHE A 158 -3.93 7.38 -15.05
C PHE A 158 -4.43 8.09 -16.31
N VAL A 159 -5.61 7.70 -16.77
CA VAL A 159 -6.28 8.31 -17.94
C VAL A 159 -7.49 9.14 -17.50
N ALA A 160 -7.80 10.17 -18.30
CA ALA A 160 -8.91 11.09 -18.00
C ALA A 160 -10.30 10.45 -18.22
N SER A 161 -10.43 9.61 -19.24
CA SER A 161 -11.71 8.98 -19.61
C SER A 161 -11.74 7.51 -19.23
N PRO A 162 -12.80 7.01 -18.58
CA PRO A 162 -12.97 5.59 -18.31
C PRO A 162 -12.99 4.73 -19.58
N ARG A 163 -13.37 5.31 -20.74
CA ARG A 163 -13.39 4.59 -22.02
C ARG A 163 -11.98 4.24 -22.54
N HIS A 164 -10.94 4.87 -22.01
CA HIS A 164 -9.54 4.59 -22.33
C HIS A 164 -8.83 3.82 -21.20
N ALA A 165 -9.55 3.44 -20.15
CA ALA A 165 -8.97 2.74 -19.02
C ALA A 165 -9.12 1.22 -19.19
N ASP A 166 -8.16 0.50 -18.62
CA ASP A 166 -8.15 -0.95 -18.42
C ASP A 166 -8.74 -1.32 -17.05
N GLY A 167 -9.04 -0.33 -16.21
CA GLY A 167 -9.59 -0.53 -14.88
C GLY A 167 -9.89 0.76 -14.14
N ILE A 168 -10.44 0.60 -12.94
CA ILE A 168 -10.82 1.71 -12.06
C ILE A 168 -10.07 1.59 -10.73
N LEU A 169 -9.60 2.72 -10.22
CA LEU A 169 -9.06 2.84 -8.87
C LEU A 169 -9.98 3.74 -8.06
N ILE A 170 -10.52 3.22 -6.95
CA ILE A 170 -11.53 3.88 -6.14
C ILE A 170 -10.92 4.20 -4.77
N THR A 171 -11.13 5.43 -4.32
CA THR A 171 -10.76 5.92 -2.99
C THR A 171 -11.98 6.43 -2.24
N GLY A 172 -11.97 6.29 -0.92
CA GLY A 172 -13.07 6.73 -0.04
C GLY A 172 -14.20 5.70 0.12
N PRO A 173 -15.19 6.00 0.99
CA PRO A 173 -16.22 5.06 1.42
C PRO A 173 -17.39 4.88 0.45
N ILE A 174 -17.35 5.53 -0.73
CA ILE A 174 -18.45 5.59 -1.70
C ILE A 174 -19.68 6.29 -1.08
N SER A 175 -19.66 7.62 -1.08
CA SER A 175 -20.81 8.41 -0.65
C SER A 175 -22.04 8.15 -1.54
N GLU A 176 -23.24 8.35 -0.99
CA GLU A 176 -24.51 8.16 -1.71
C GLU A 176 -24.54 8.95 -3.03
N ASN A 177 -24.09 10.21 -3.00
CA ASN A 177 -24.02 11.07 -4.18
C ASN A 177 -23.02 10.59 -5.25
N MET A 178 -22.01 9.81 -4.85
CA MET A 178 -20.98 9.29 -5.75
C MET A 178 -21.30 7.88 -6.27
N ALA A 179 -22.29 7.18 -5.70
CA ALA A 179 -22.63 5.81 -6.10
C ALA A 179 -23.02 5.72 -7.59
N GLU A 180 -23.98 6.53 -8.04
CA GLU A 180 -24.44 6.52 -9.43
C GLU A 180 -23.35 7.00 -10.43
N PRO A 181 -22.63 8.12 -10.20
CA PRO A 181 -21.51 8.51 -11.06
C PRO A 181 -20.41 7.44 -11.16
N LEU A 182 -20.07 6.79 -10.05
CA LEU A 182 -19.06 5.73 -10.00
C LEU A 182 -19.49 4.51 -10.81
N GLU A 183 -20.73 4.08 -10.67
CA GLU A 183 -21.30 2.97 -11.44
C GLU A 183 -21.27 3.26 -12.95
N LYS A 184 -21.71 4.45 -13.37
CA LYS A 184 -21.65 4.88 -14.77
C LYS A 184 -20.23 4.87 -15.32
N ALA A 185 -19.26 5.34 -14.54
CA ALA A 185 -17.87 5.33 -14.94
C ALA A 185 -17.33 3.91 -15.06
N TYR A 186 -17.65 3.02 -14.11
CA TYR A 186 -17.25 1.61 -14.16
C TYR A 186 -17.83 0.88 -15.38
N LEU A 187 -19.12 1.12 -15.70
CA LEU A 187 -19.78 0.53 -16.87
C LEU A 187 -19.21 1.05 -18.20
N ALA A 188 -18.64 2.25 -18.21
CA ALA A 188 -18.00 2.82 -19.40
C ALA A 188 -16.61 2.23 -19.72
N ILE A 189 -16.03 1.44 -18.82
CA ILE A 189 -14.72 0.80 -19.00
C ILE A 189 -14.91 -0.50 -19.82
N PRO A 190 -14.17 -0.68 -20.93
CA PRO A 190 -14.24 -1.88 -21.76
C PRO A 190 -13.79 -3.14 -21.00
N GLU A 191 -14.32 -4.30 -21.39
CA GLU A 191 -13.81 -5.59 -20.90
C GLU A 191 -12.55 -6.03 -21.69
N PRO A 192 -11.59 -6.72 -21.06
CA PRO A 192 -11.52 -7.08 -19.63
C PRO A 192 -11.12 -5.89 -18.75
N LYS A 193 -11.73 -5.74 -17.56
CA LYS A 193 -11.39 -4.68 -16.60
C LYS A 193 -11.05 -5.16 -15.18
N ILE A 194 -10.30 -4.34 -14.46
CA ILE A 194 -9.99 -4.55 -13.03
C ILE A 194 -10.52 -3.43 -12.14
N ILE A 195 -10.72 -3.75 -10.87
CA ILE A 195 -11.07 -2.81 -9.80
C ILE A 195 -9.96 -2.83 -8.77
N VAL A 196 -9.47 -1.64 -8.39
CA VAL A 196 -8.52 -1.42 -7.31
C VAL A 196 -9.20 -0.56 -6.26
N LEU A 197 -9.19 -1.00 -5.01
CA LEU A 197 -9.66 -0.21 -3.87
C LEU A 197 -8.44 0.28 -3.10
N ALA A 198 -8.38 1.59 -2.84
CA ALA A 198 -7.28 2.23 -2.13
C ALA A 198 -7.82 3.01 -0.93
N GLY A 199 -7.37 2.64 0.27
CA GLY A 199 -7.83 3.18 1.54
C GLY A 199 -8.08 2.08 2.57
N THR A 200 -8.52 2.50 3.75
CA THR A 200 -8.81 1.65 4.92
C THR A 200 -10.23 1.88 5.40
#